data_AF-A0A933WGB4-F1
#
_entry.id   AF-A0A933WGB4-F1
#
_cell.length_a   1.000
_cell.length_b   1.000
_cell.length_c   1.000
_cell.angle_alpha   90.00
_cell.angle_beta   90.00
_cell.angle_gamma   90.00
#
_symmetry.space_group_name_H-M   'P 1'
#
loop_
_entity.id
_entity.type
_entity.pdbx_description
1 polymer ?
#
loop_
_entity_poly.entity_id
_entity_poly.type
_entity_poly.pdbx_seq_one_letter_code
_entity_poly.pdbx_strand_id
1 'polypeptide(L)' 'MKKAVIEVENSQLLNALEQLSPTEIKKLMDTPFLKRLFKKPDLEDVAAKTRRVIRKEGFTPKIVEEAVEWARKQE' A
#
# COMPACT_ATOMS: atom_id res chain seq x y z
N MET A 1 3.86 24.54 27.56
CA MET A 1 3.33 24.56 26.18
C MET A 1 2.32 23.44 26.03
N LYS A 2 1.04 23.75 25.79
CA LYS A 2 0.01 22.73 25.53
C LYS A 2 0.27 22.16 24.13
N LYS A 3 0.62 20.88 24.03
CA LYS A 3 0.70 20.18 22.73
C LYS A 3 -0.73 20.14 22.18
N ALA A 4 -1.00 20.91 21.13
CA ALA A 4 -2.22 20.76 20.35
C ALA A 4 -2.11 19.43 19.61
N VAL A 5 -2.78 18.40 20.13
CA VAL A 5 -2.93 17.13 19.44
C VAL A 5 -4.16 17.29 18.56
N ILE A 6 -3.96 17.37 17.25
CA ILE A 6 -5.06 17.34 16.29
C ILE A 6 -5.42 15.86 16.15
N GLU A 7 -6.54 15.47 16.74
CA GLU A 7 -7.14 14.15 16.50
C GLU A 7 -7.79 14.18 15.13
N VAL A 8 -7.22 13.45 14.18
CA VAL A 8 -7.75 13.30 12.82
C VAL A 8 -8.37 11.92 12.72
N GLU A 9 -9.63 11.83 12.29
CA GLU A 9 -10.26 10.54 12.05
C GLU A 9 -9.64 9.86 10.81
N ASN A 10 -9.51 8.52 10.87
CA ASN A 10 -8.97 7.73 9.76
C ASN A 10 -9.74 7.94 8.44
N SER A 11 -11.05 8.18 8.52
CA SER A 11 -11.93 8.49 7.38
C SER A 11 -11.51 9.77 6.64
N GLN A 12 -11.17 10.82 7.38
CA GLN A 12 -10.73 12.11 6.84
C GLN A 12 -9.35 12.01 6.18
N LEU A 13 -8.47 11.22 6.77
CA LEU A 13 -7.17 10.88 6.19
C LEU A 13 -7.33 10.12 4.86
N LEU A 14 -8.20 9.11 4.82
CA LEU A 14 -8.44 8.33 3.60
C LEU A 14 -9.02 9.20 2.48
N ASN A 15 -10.03 10.02 2.77
CA ASN A 15 -10.60 10.94 1.79
C ASN A 15 -9.57 11.94 1.24
N ALA A 16 -8.65 12.42 2.07
CA ALA A 16 -7.58 13.30 1.63
C ALA A 16 -6.54 12.57 0.75
N LEU A 17 -6.24 11.32 1.07
CA LEU A 17 -5.31 10.48 0.28
C LEU A 17 -5.91 10.07 -1.08
N GLU A 18 -7.23 9.85 -1.15
CA GLU A 18 -7.93 9.52 -2.40
C GLU A 18 -7.90 10.65 -3.43
N GLN A 19 -7.72 11.90 -3.01
CA GLN A 19 -7.61 13.05 -3.90
C GLN A 19 -6.21 13.21 -4.51
N LEU A 20 -5.22 12.45 -4.03
CA LEU A 20 -3.87 12.51 -4.55
C LEU A 20 -3.70 11.58 -5.75
N SER A 21 -2.92 12.02 -6.74
CA SER A 21 -2.51 11.12 -7.82
C SER A 21 -1.56 10.03 -7.29
N PRO A 22 -1.45 8.87 -7.98
CA PRO A 22 -0.53 7.80 -7.57
C PRO A 22 0.92 8.29 -7.38
N THR A 23 1.37 9.26 -8.19
CA THR A 23 2.70 9.84 -8.10
C THR A 23 2.88 10.69 -6.84
N GLU A 24 1.85 11.42 -6.42
CA GLU A 24 1.86 12.24 -5.20
C GLU A 24 1.80 11.38 -3.95
N ILE A 25 1.00 10.30 -3.96
CA ILE A 25 0.99 9.30 -2.88
C ILE A 25 2.38 8.68 -2.74
N LYS A 26 3.02 8.30 -3.84
CA LYS A 26 4.38 7.77 -3.84
C LYS A 26 5.38 8.76 -3.22
N LYS A 27 5.33 10.04 -3.62
CA LYS A 27 6.18 11.10 -3.04
C LYS A 27 5.93 11.29 -1.54
N LEU A 28 4.67 11.22 -1.09
CA LEU A 28 4.30 11.32 0.32
C LEU A 28 4.88 10.14 1.11
N MET A 29 4.67 8.90 0.65
CA MET A 29 5.25 7.69 1.24
C MET A 29 6.78 7.73 1.22
N ASP A 30 7.36 8.37 0.21
CA ASP A 30 8.80 8.49 0.07
C ASP A 30 9.42 9.51 1.04
N THR A 31 8.62 10.28 1.77
CA THR A 31 9.14 11.21 2.78
C THR A 31 9.89 10.44 3.89
N PRO A 32 11.06 10.92 4.36
CA PRO A 32 11.91 10.19 5.30
C PRO A 32 11.21 9.81 6.62
N PHE A 33 10.29 10.65 7.08
CA PHE A 33 9.49 10.39 8.27
C PHE A 33 8.55 9.19 8.06
N LEU A 34 7.82 9.17 6.94
CA LEU A 34 6.94 8.06 6.60
C LEU A 34 7.72 6.81 6.26
N LYS A 35 8.85 6.89 5.53
CA LYS A 35 9.76 5.74 5.33
C LYS A 35 10.22 5.11 6.64
N ARG A 36 10.51 5.92 7.66
CA ARG A 36 10.93 5.43 8.98
C ARG A 36 9.78 4.75 9.75
N LEU A 37 8.55 5.22 9.56
CA LEU A 37 7.34 4.61 10.12
C LEU A 37 6.85 3.41 9.30
N PHE A 38 7.21 3.35 8.03
CA PHE A 38 6.83 2.30 7.11
C PHE A 38 7.67 1.06 7.37
N LYS A 39 7.17 0.19 8.24
CA LYS A 39 7.74 -1.15 8.40
C LYS A 39 7.37 -1.93 7.13
N LYS A 40 8.38 -2.32 6.35
CA LYS A 40 8.15 -3.19 5.18
C LYS A 40 7.36 -4.41 5.66
N PRO A 41 6.21 -4.71 5.04
CA PRO A 41 5.42 -5.86 5.46
C PRO A 41 6.25 -7.14 5.28
N ASP A 42 6.06 -8.07 6.20
CA ASP A 42 6.80 -9.32 6.15
C ASP A 42 6.40 -10.15 4.92
N LEU A 43 7.37 -10.86 4.37
CA LEU A 43 7.18 -11.65 3.14
C LEU A 43 6.14 -12.74 3.34
N GLU A 44 6.08 -13.37 4.52
CA GLU A 44 5.07 -14.38 4.83
C GLU A 44 3.67 -13.77 4.89
N ASP A 45 3.52 -12.61 5.53
CA ASP A 45 2.25 -11.89 5.64
C ASP A 45 1.71 -11.48 4.27
N VAL A 46 2.58 -10.96 3.41
CA VAL A 46 2.24 -10.61 2.02
C VAL A 46 1.83 -11.87 1.26
N ALA A 47 2.61 -12.94 1.34
CA ALA A 47 2.31 -14.20 0.65
C ALA A 47 0.97 -14.81 1.12
N ALA A 48 0.69 -14.78 2.42
CA ALA A 48 -0.55 -15.30 3.00
C ALA A 48 -1.78 -14.51 2.50
N LYS A 49 -1.70 -13.17 2.50
CA LYS A 49 -2.77 -12.31 1.95
C LYS A 49 -2.97 -12.55 0.45
N THR A 50 -1.90 -12.61 -0.32
CA THR A 50 -1.95 -12.84 -1.77
C THR A 50 -2.62 -14.18 -2.09
N ARG A 51 -2.24 -15.27 -1.40
CA ARG A 51 -2.90 -16.58 -1.57
C ARG A 51 -4.39 -16.53 -1.26
N ARG A 52 -4.79 -15.81 -0.21
CA ARG A 52 -6.21 -15.63 0.15
C ARG A 52 -6.97 -14.90 -0.97
N VAL A 53 -6.40 -13.85 -1.53
CA VAL A 53 -7.01 -13.09 -2.63
C VAL A 53 -7.12 -13.95 -3.89
N ILE A 54 -6.05 -14.62 -4.30
CA ILE A 54 -6.05 -15.53 -5.46
C ILE A 54 -7.14 -16.59 -5.33
N ARG A 55 -7.28 -17.19 -4.14
CA ARG A 55 -8.30 -18.20 -3.88
C ARG A 55 -9.71 -17.63 -3.89
N LYS A 56 -9.90 -16.42 -3.34
CA LYS A 56 -11.22 -15.77 -3.26
C LYS A 56 -11.72 -15.34 -4.64
N GLU A 57 -10.84 -14.75 -5.44
CA GLU A 57 -11.19 -14.20 -6.76
C GLU A 57 -11.06 -15.25 -7.88
N GLY A 58 -10.58 -16.45 -7.56
CA GLY A 58 -10.47 -17.56 -8.52
C GLY A 58 -9.45 -17.31 -9.62
N PHE A 59 -8.39 -16.54 -9.35
CA PHE A 59 -7.39 -16.23 -10.38
C PHE A 59 -6.68 -17.49 -10.86
N THR A 60 -6.58 -17.61 -12.18
CA THR A 60 -5.82 -18.69 -12.81
C THR A 60 -4.31 -18.42 -12.67
N PRO A 61 -3.47 -19.47 -12.70
CA PRO A 61 -2.00 -19.31 -12.64
C PRO A 61 -1.46 -18.30 -13.67
N LYS A 62 -2.08 -18.25 -14.86
CA LYS A 62 -1.72 -17.31 -15.93
C LYS A 62 -1.88 -15.84 -15.52
N ILE A 63 -2.97 -15.48 -14.86
CA ILE A 63 -3.21 -14.10 -14.39
C ILE A 63 -2.18 -13.71 -13.32
N VAL A 64 -1.78 -14.68 -12.48
CA VAL A 64 -0.74 -14.46 -11.46
C VAL A 64 0.62 -14.22 -12.13
N GLU A 65 0.97 -15.02 -13.15
CA GLU A 65 2.19 -14.83 -13.94
C GLU A 65 2.20 -13.48 -14.67
N GLU A 66 1.10 -13.09 -15.32
CA GLU A 66 0.96 -11.79 -15.98
C GLU A 66 1.13 -10.63 -14.99
N ALA A 67 0.58 -10.74 -13.78
CA ALA A 67 0.76 -9.74 -12.73
C ALA A 67 2.22 -9.65 -12.24
N VAL A 68 2.90 -10.79 -12.12
CA VAL A 68 4.33 -10.83 -11.75
C VAL A 68 5.20 -10.23 -12.84
N GLU A 69 4.95 -10.56 -14.12
CA GLU A 69 5.66 -9.96 -15.25
C GLU A 69 5.42 -8.46 -15.35
N TRP A 70 4.17 -8.01 -15.18
CA TRP A 70 3.85 -6.59 -15.16
C TRP A 70 4.63 -5.87 -14.06
N ALA A 71 4.65 -6.42 -12.84
CA ALA A 71 5.37 -5.82 -11.72
C ALA A 71 6.88 -5.71 -11.98
N ARG A 72 7.50 -6.74 -12.59
CA ARG A 72 8.92 -6.73 -12.97
C ARG A 72 9.27 -5.70 -14.04
N LYS A 73 8.31 -5.31 -14.89
CA LYS A 73 8.49 -4.28 -15.93
C LYS A 73 8.37 -2.84 -15.39
N GLN A 74 8.01 -2.67 -14.12
CA GLN A 74 7.91 -1.35 -13.48
C GLN A 74 9.20 -0.91 -12.77
N GLU A 75 10.24 -1.76 -12.74
CA GLU A 75 11.63 -1.39 -12.39
C GLU A 75 12.35 -0.76 -13.58
#